data_AF-A0A7C2RLI3-F1
#
_entry.id   AF-A0A7C2RLI3-F1
#
_cell.length_a   1.000
_cell.length_b   1.000
_cell.length_c   1.000
_cell.angle_alpha   90.00
_cell.angle_beta   90.00
_cell.angle_gamma   90.00
#
_symmetry.space_group_name_H-M   'P 1'
#
loop_
_entity.id
_entity.type
_entity.pdbx_description
1 polymer ?
#
loop_
_entity_poly.entity_id
_entity_poly.type
_entity_poly.pdbx_seq_one_letter_code
_entity_poly.pdbx_strand_id
1 'polypeptide(L)'
;MTNKDPELSAVYEKMAHWPPYTYRDYPKVTPETLQAFKDMLDSENVSKERKELQPWIPFCSLKCSFCYFPTELIANNKMAHYLDAMKKSLIRYSKTKYVQTSEFSEIYLAGGTPSIMSTKQTIELLEFCEKTFNIN
;
A
#
# COMPACT_ATOMS: atom_id res chain seq x y z
N MET A 1 39.74 3.35 25.34
CA MET A 1 38.51 2.59 25.65
C MET A 1 37.52 3.57 26.24
N THR A 2 36.58 4.07 25.43
CA THR A 2 35.60 5.07 25.87
C THR A 2 34.63 4.40 26.84
N ASN A 3 34.55 4.94 28.07
CA ASN A 3 33.53 4.54 29.04
C ASN A 3 32.15 4.75 28.40
N LYS A 4 31.48 3.65 28.07
CA LYS A 4 30.07 3.69 27.67
C LYS A 4 29.26 4.05 28.90
N ASP A 5 28.64 5.21 28.86
CA ASP A 5 27.69 5.67 29.86
C ASP A 5 26.59 4.59 30.02
N PRO A 6 26.40 4.03 31.24
CA PRO A 6 25.42 2.95 31.46
C PRO A 6 24.00 3.36 31.08
N GLU A 7 23.64 4.64 31.18
CA GLU A 7 22.31 5.13 30.79
C GLU A 7 22.07 5.07 29.28
N LEU A 8 23.10 5.33 28.46
CA LEU A 8 22.99 5.23 27.00
C LEU A 8 22.67 3.79 26.56
N SER A 9 23.17 2.77 27.27
CA SER A 9 22.91 1.36 26.95
C SER A 9 21.44 0.97 27.17
N ALA A 10 20.81 1.51 28.22
CA ALA A 10 19.43 1.20 28.58
C ALA A 10 18.40 1.79 27.59
N VAL A 11 18.75 2.89 26.91
CA VAL A 11 17.89 3.51 25.88
C VAL A 11 17.79 2.62 24.64
N TYR A 12 18.88 1.98 24.23
CA TYR A 12 18.90 1.11 23.05
C TYR A 12 18.28 -0.27 23.29
N GLU A 13 18.26 -0.77 24.53
CA GLU A 13 17.57 -2.03 24.86
C GLU A 13 16.03 -1.93 24.75
N LYS A 14 15.48 -0.70 24.90
CA LYS A 14 14.05 -0.43 24.73
C LYS A 14 13.69 0.11 23.35
N MET A 15 14.68 0.29 22.48
CA MET A 15 14.47 0.87 21.16
C MET A 15 14.00 -0.21 20.18
N ALA A 16 12.68 -0.36 20.07
CA ALA A 16 12.08 -1.02 18.92
C ALA A 16 12.63 -0.33 17.67
N HIS A 17 13.40 -1.07 16.85
CA HIS A 17 13.93 -0.52 15.61
C HIS A 17 12.73 -0.06 14.78
N TRP A 18 12.73 1.19 14.33
CA TRP A 18 11.69 1.73 13.48
C TRP A 18 12.17 1.72 12.02
N PRO A 19 11.39 1.14 11.08
CA PRO A 19 10.12 0.48 11.34
C PRO A 19 10.33 -0.83 12.12
N PRO A 20 9.37 -1.23 12.96
CA PRO A 20 9.40 -2.55 13.56
C PRO A 20 9.54 -3.57 12.42
N TYR A 21 10.39 -4.58 12.65
CA TYR A 21 10.58 -5.72 11.74
C TYR A 21 9.26 -6.46 11.38
N THR A 22 8.13 -6.05 11.96
CA THR A 22 6.76 -6.51 11.71
C THR A 22 6.31 -6.42 10.25
N TYR A 23 6.97 -5.62 9.40
CA TYR A 23 6.67 -5.62 7.95
C TYR A 23 7.27 -6.82 7.19
N ARG A 24 8.14 -7.64 7.81
CA ARG A 24 8.71 -8.83 7.18
C ARG A 24 8.00 -10.12 7.56
N ASP A 25 7.22 -10.11 8.63
CA ASP A 25 6.36 -11.23 9.02
C ASP A 25 5.10 -11.17 8.18
N TYR A 26 5.19 -11.62 6.93
CA TYR A 26 4.03 -11.91 6.11
C TYR A 26 3.49 -13.28 6.55
N PRO A 27 2.42 -13.36 7.36
CA PRO A 27 1.83 -14.64 7.69
C PRO A 27 1.47 -15.34 6.38
N LYS A 28 1.76 -16.64 6.29
CA LYS A 28 1.37 -17.42 5.12
C LYS A 28 -0.15 -17.31 4.98
N VAL A 29 -0.61 -16.96 3.78
CA VAL A 29 -2.03 -16.93 3.45
C VAL A 29 -2.56 -18.36 3.58
N THR A 30 -3.41 -18.61 4.57
CA THR A 30 -4.10 -19.89 4.74
C THR A 30 -5.45 -19.87 4.03
N PRO A 31 -6.01 -21.03 3.64
CA PRO A 31 -7.35 -21.10 3.05
C PRO A 31 -8.42 -20.39 3.89
N GLU A 32 -8.32 -20.50 5.22
CA GLU A 32 -9.25 -19.89 6.16
C GLU A 32 -9.16 -18.37 6.14
N THR A 33 -7.93 -17.82 6.18
CA THR A 33 -7.73 -16.35 6.09
C THR A 33 -8.17 -15.78 4.75
N LEU A 34 -7.95 -16.53 3.66
CA LEU A 34 -8.41 -16.13 2.33
C LEU A 34 -9.93 -16.16 2.23
N GLN A 35 -10.57 -17.17 2.81
CA GLN A 35 -12.04 -17.26 2.83
C GLN A 35 -12.64 -16.12 3.65
N ALA A 36 -12.12 -15.87 4.86
CA ALA A 36 -12.56 -14.76 5.70
C ALA A 36 -12.42 -13.39 4.98
N PHE A 37 -11.34 -13.19 4.21
CA PHE A 37 -11.17 -11.98 3.41
C PHE A 37 -12.23 -11.86 2.30
N LYS A 38 -12.56 -12.96 1.60
CA LYS A 38 -13.63 -12.96 0.58
C LYS A 38 -14.99 -12.68 1.20
N ASP A 39 -15.31 -13.33 2.31
CA ASP A 39 -16.58 -13.14 3.02
C ASP A 39 -16.73 -11.67 3.47
N MET A 40 -15.64 -11.05 3.92
CA MET A 40 -15.60 -9.61 4.24
C MET A 40 -15.91 -8.75 3.01
N LEU A 41 -15.30 -9.02 1.85
CA LEU A 41 -15.55 -8.28 0.61
C LEU A 41 -17.01 -8.42 0.12
N ASP A 42 -17.66 -9.54 0.40
CA ASP A 42 -19.06 -9.80 0.03
C ASP A 42 -20.07 -9.23 1.05
N SER A 43 -19.61 -8.68 2.18
CA SER A 43 -20.44 -8.01 3.17
C SER A 43 -20.69 -6.53 2.86
N GLU A 44 -21.66 -5.90 3.51
CA GLU A 44 -21.81 -4.43 3.46
C GLU A 44 -20.83 -3.77 4.41
N ASN A 45 -20.25 -2.64 3.99
CA ASN A 45 -19.49 -1.82 4.92
C ASN A 45 -20.46 -1.08 5.87
N VAL A 46 -20.48 -1.50 7.14
CA VAL A 46 -21.26 -0.88 8.22
C VAL A 46 -20.46 0.16 9.02
N SER A 47 -19.16 0.32 8.73
CA SER A 47 -18.27 1.25 9.40
C SER A 47 -18.54 2.68 8.94
N LYS A 48 -18.63 3.61 9.89
CA LYS A 48 -18.72 5.05 9.61
C LYS A 48 -17.34 5.71 9.48
N GLU A 49 -16.27 4.93 9.58
CA GLU A 49 -14.90 5.44 9.46
C GLU A 49 -14.59 5.82 8.02
N ARG A 50 -13.86 6.92 7.87
CA ARG A 50 -13.30 7.32 6.58
C ARG A 50 -12.39 6.23 6.02
N LYS A 51 -12.49 5.99 4.71
CA LYS A 51 -11.66 5.01 4.00
C LYS A 51 -10.72 5.72 3.04
N GLU A 52 -9.50 5.21 2.97
CA GLU A 52 -8.48 5.59 1.99
C GLU A 52 -8.47 4.56 0.85
N LEU A 53 -8.43 5.04 -0.39
CA LEU A 53 -8.08 4.21 -1.54
C LEU A 53 -6.58 4.35 -1.80
N GLN A 54 -5.86 3.23 -1.76
CA GLN A 54 -4.40 3.24 -1.85
C GLN A 54 -3.87 2.43 -3.06
N PRO A 55 -3.86 3.01 -4.28
CA PRO A 55 -3.12 2.42 -5.40
C PRO A 55 -1.62 2.39 -5.08
N TRP A 56 -1.03 1.20 -5.06
CA TRP A 56 0.37 0.98 -4.71
C TRP A 56 1.28 1.05 -5.93
N ILE A 57 2.30 1.91 -5.92
CA ILE A 57 3.31 2.02 -6.99
C ILE A 57 4.62 1.39 -6.53
N PRO A 58 4.95 0.15 -6.91
CA PRO A 58 6.07 -0.61 -6.33
C PRO A 58 7.43 -0.26 -6.95
N PHE A 59 7.57 0.91 -7.58
CA PHE A 59 8.76 1.24 -8.35
C PHE A 59 9.54 2.41 -7.73
N CYS A 60 10.87 2.31 -7.76
CA CYS A 60 11.79 3.36 -7.34
C CYS A 60 12.81 3.66 -8.44
N SER A 61 13.33 4.89 -8.48
CA SER A 61 14.48 5.24 -9.32
C SER A 61 15.81 4.73 -8.75
N LEU A 62 15.88 4.53 -7.44
CA LEU A 62 17.04 4.02 -6.72
C LEU A 62 16.63 3.12 -5.56
N LYS A 63 17.52 2.23 -5.12
CA LYS A 63 17.29 1.35 -3.97
C LYS A 63 18.02 1.92 -2.75
N CYS A 64 17.28 2.54 -1.83
CA CYS A 64 17.87 3.01 -0.57
C CYS A 64 18.29 1.81 0.28
N SER A 65 19.48 1.86 0.90
CA SER A 65 19.99 0.79 1.77
C SER A 65 19.11 0.53 2.99
N PHE A 66 18.40 1.55 3.46
CA PHE A 66 17.46 1.47 4.59
C PHE A 66 16.03 1.11 4.17
N CYS A 67 15.73 1.00 2.86
CA CYS A 67 14.36 0.79 2.41
C CYS A 67 13.90 -0.66 2.67
N TYR A 68 12.80 -0.79 3.40
CA TYR A 68 12.17 -2.06 3.76
C TYR A 68 10.86 -2.31 3.01
N PHE A 69 10.42 -1.38 2.17
CA PHE A 69 9.23 -1.56 1.36
C PHE A 69 9.46 -2.56 0.21
N PRO A 70 8.43 -3.34 -0.17
CA PRO A 70 8.49 -4.23 -1.31
C PRO A 70 8.47 -3.42 -2.61
N THR A 71 9.65 -2.98 -3.04
CA THR A 71 9.86 -2.13 -4.21
C THR A 71 10.94 -2.66 -5.14
N GLU A 72 10.74 -2.39 -6.42
CA GLU A 72 11.61 -2.75 -7.54
C GLU A 72 12.22 -1.50 -8.17
N LEU A 73 13.41 -1.62 -8.76
CA LEU A 73 13.93 -0.55 -9.60
C LEU A 73 13.12 -0.47 -10.90
N ILE A 74 12.73 0.74 -11.27
CA ILE A 74 11.98 0.93 -12.52
C ILE A 74 12.86 0.54 -13.71
N ALA A 75 12.42 -0.46 -14.46
CA ALA A 75 12.96 -0.79 -15.77
C ALA A 75 12.10 -0.14 -16.86
N ASN A 76 12.71 0.19 -18.00
CA ASN A 76 12.03 0.77 -19.14
C ASN A 76 10.76 -0.03 -19.50
N ASN A 77 9.67 0.68 -19.78
CA ASN A 77 8.37 0.16 -20.21
C ASN A 77 7.54 -0.65 -19.17
N LYS A 78 8.02 -0.90 -17.95
CA LYS A 78 7.24 -1.66 -16.95
C LYS A 78 6.08 -0.89 -16.31
N MET A 79 6.18 0.45 -16.22
CA MET A 79 5.17 1.28 -15.55
C MET A 79 3.79 1.16 -16.21
N ALA A 80 3.70 1.31 -17.54
CA ALA A 80 2.42 1.26 -18.24
C ALA A 80 1.73 -0.10 -18.06
N HIS A 81 2.46 -1.20 -18.26
CA HIS A 81 1.94 -2.55 -18.05
C HIS A 81 1.48 -2.80 -16.61
N TYR A 82 2.22 -2.26 -15.64
CA TYR A 82 1.83 -2.36 -14.23
C TYR A 82 0.54 -1.59 -13.95
N LEU A 83 0.42 -0.34 -14.42
CA LEU A 83 -0.77 0.47 -14.25
C LEU A 83 -2.00 -0.21 -14.87
N ASP A 84 -1.86 -0.82 -16.05
CA ASP A 84 -2.95 -1.58 -16.69
C ASP A 84 -3.38 -2.80 -15.85
N ALA A 85 -2.40 -3.56 -15.32
CA ALA A 85 -2.68 -4.70 -14.45
C ALA A 85 -3.33 -4.28 -13.13
N MET A 86 -2.84 -3.20 -12.52
CA MET A 86 -3.37 -2.62 -11.30
C MET A 86 -4.81 -2.15 -11.49
N LYS A 87 -5.11 -1.41 -12.57
CA LYS A 87 -6.48 -0.99 -12.92
C LYS A 87 -7.43 -2.18 -13.05
N LYS A 88 -7.00 -3.29 -13.68
CA LYS A 88 -7.79 -4.54 -13.74
C LYS A 88 -8.08 -5.13 -12.35
N SER A 89 -7.11 -5.07 -11.43
CA SER A 89 -7.30 -5.52 -10.05
C SER A 89 -8.28 -4.62 -9.29
N LEU A 90 -8.11 -3.30 -9.40
CA LEU A 90 -9.00 -2.30 -8.80
C LEU A 90 -10.45 -2.46 -9.29
N ILE A 91 -10.67 -2.72 -10.59
CA ILE A 91 -12.01 -3.02 -11.14
C ILE A 91 -12.63 -4.29 -10.51
N ARG A 92 -11.83 -5.28 -10.12
CA ARG A 92 -12.37 -6.47 -9.45
C ARG A 92 -12.85 -6.13 -8.04
N TYR A 93 -12.05 -5.35 -7.30
CA TYR A 93 -12.44 -4.90 -5.95
C TYR A 93 -13.62 -3.94 -5.97
N SER A 94 -13.71 -3.03 -6.96
CA SER A 94 -14.81 -2.07 -7.06
C SER A 94 -16.19 -2.72 -7.27
N LYS A 95 -16.23 -3.99 -7.67
CA LYS A 95 -17.45 -4.78 -7.84
C LYS A 95 -17.87 -5.55 -6.59
N THR A 96 -17.05 -5.54 -5.53
CA THR A 96 -17.37 -6.23 -4.28
C THR A 96 -18.37 -5.42 -3.47
N LYS A 97 -19.24 -6.09 -2.71
CA LYS A 97 -20.32 -5.45 -1.96
C LYS A 97 -19.77 -4.46 -0.94
N TYR A 98 -18.69 -4.81 -0.27
CA TYR A 98 -18.04 -3.98 0.75
C TYR A 98 -17.56 -2.66 0.14
N VAL A 99 -16.91 -2.73 -1.01
CA VAL A 99 -16.37 -1.53 -1.68
C VAL A 99 -17.49 -0.67 -2.27
N GLN A 100 -18.53 -1.27 -2.86
CA GLN A 100 -19.67 -0.53 -3.41
C GLN A 100 -20.47 0.23 -2.33
N THR A 101 -20.47 -0.28 -1.11
CA THR A 101 -21.14 0.35 0.05
C THR A 101 -20.19 1.22 0.89
N SER A 102 -18.94 1.36 0.47
CA SER A 102 -17.95 2.23 1.11
C SER A 102 -17.92 3.61 0.45
N GLU A 103 -17.62 4.62 1.27
CA GLU A 103 -17.24 5.96 0.82
C GLU A 103 -15.75 6.15 1.08
N PHE A 104 -15.03 6.64 0.08
CA PHE A 104 -13.60 6.93 0.16
C PHE A 104 -13.39 8.44 0.24
N SER A 105 -12.67 8.89 1.25
CA SER A 105 -12.43 10.33 1.47
C SER A 105 -11.09 10.80 0.90
N GLU A 106 -10.22 9.87 0.51
CA GLU A 106 -8.90 10.20 0.03
C GLU A 106 -8.36 9.12 -0.92
N ILE A 107 -7.57 9.58 -1.89
CA ILE A 107 -6.72 8.72 -2.71
C ILE A 107 -5.28 8.96 -2.25
N TYR A 108 -4.63 7.92 -1.76
CA TYR A 108 -3.24 7.97 -1.36
C TYR A 108 -2.37 7.14 -2.30
N LEU A 109 -1.57 7.82 -3.11
CA LEU A 109 -0.60 7.15 -3.99
C LEU A 109 0.60 6.72 -3.14
N ALA A 110 0.61 5.44 -2.73
CA ALA A 110 1.64 4.87 -1.88
C ALA A 110 2.68 4.07 -2.68
N GLY A 111 3.73 3.61 -2.00
CA GLY A 111 4.63 2.58 -2.51
C GLY A 111 6.10 2.98 -2.47
N GLY A 112 6.80 2.76 -3.59
CA GLY A 112 8.16 3.20 -3.80
C GLY A 112 8.22 4.70 -4.01
N THR A 113 8.23 5.13 -5.26
CA THR A 113 8.36 6.54 -5.63
C THR A 113 7.27 6.90 -6.64
N PRO A 114 6.02 7.17 -6.19
CA PRO A 114 4.91 7.49 -7.09
C PRO A 114 5.21 8.62 -8.08
N SER A 115 6.03 9.60 -7.68
CA SER A 115 6.44 10.75 -8.51
C SER A 115 7.29 10.40 -9.73
N ILE A 116 7.71 9.13 -9.92
CA ILE A 116 8.37 8.70 -11.17
C ILE A 116 7.37 8.45 -12.30
N MET A 117 6.06 8.34 -12.00
CA MET A 117 5.03 8.32 -13.03
C MET A 117 5.06 9.65 -13.79
N SER A 118 4.84 9.60 -15.10
CA SER A 118 4.65 10.84 -15.86
C SER A 118 3.37 11.55 -15.39
N THR A 119 3.32 12.87 -15.54
CA THR A 119 2.13 13.68 -15.21
C THR A 119 0.86 13.11 -15.84
N LYS A 120 0.94 12.67 -17.10
CA LYS A 120 -0.16 12.02 -17.81
C LYS A 120 -0.63 10.75 -17.11
N GLN A 121 0.29 9.86 -16.73
CA GLN A 121 -0.03 8.62 -16.03
C GLN A 121 -0.67 8.88 -14.66
N THR A 122 -0.17 9.88 -13.93
CA THR A 122 -0.74 10.29 -12.64
C THR A 122 -2.17 10.77 -12.79
N ILE A 123 -2.42 11.70 -13.72
CA ILE A 123 -3.78 12.22 -14.00
C ILE A 123 -4.71 11.07 -14.42
N GLU A 124 -4.29 10.24 -15.37
CA GLU A 124 -5.10 9.10 -15.83
C GLU A 124 -5.41 8.08 -14.73
N LEU A 125 -4.52 7.92 -13.74
CA LEU A 125 -4.76 7.05 -12.61
C LEU A 125 -5.76 7.67 -11.62
N LEU A 126 -5.61 8.95 -11.29
CA LEU A 126 -6.52 9.65 -10.40
C LEU A 126 -7.94 9.71 -10.97
N GLU A 127 -8.08 10.13 -12.24
CA GLU A 127 -9.37 10.13 -12.92
C GLU A 127 -10.00 8.73 -12.99
N PHE A 128 -9.18 7.69 -13.21
CA PHE A 128 -9.66 6.33 -13.20
C PHE A 128 -10.22 5.94 -11.83
N CYS A 129 -9.55 6.32 -10.74
CA CYS A 129 -10.01 6.04 -9.38
C CYS A 129 -11.32 6.77 -9.09
N GLU A 130 -11.38 8.08 -9.35
CA GLU A 130 -12.58 8.92 -9.18
C GLU A 130 -13.79 8.38 -9.95
N LYS A 131 -13.58 7.85 -11.16
CA LYS A 131 -14.65 7.25 -11.97
C LYS A 131 -15.08 5.86 -11.49
N THR A 132 -14.22 5.14 -10.78
CA THR A 132 -14.42 3.71 -10.45
C THR A 132 -14.93 3.50 -9.02
N PHE A 133 -14.61 4.41 -8.10
CA PHE A 133 -14.94 4.30 -6.68
C PHE A 133 -15.78 5.49 -6.21
N ASN A 134 -16.58 5.29 -5.17
CA ASN A 134 -17.36 6.36 -4.53
C ASN A 134 -16.43 7.25 -3.70
N ILE A 135 -15.82 8.25 -4.35
CA ILE A 135 -14.91 9.21 -3.73
C ILE A 135 -15.68 10.51 -3.47
N ASN A 136 -15.59 11.02 -2.25
CA ASN A 136 -16.21 12.29 -1.80
C ASN A 136 -15.14 13.37 -1.56
#